data_AF-A0A9X2HEN0-F1
#
_entry.id   AF-A0A9X2HEN0-F1
#
_cell.length_a   1.000
_cell.length_b   1.000
_cell.length_c   1.000
_cell.angle_alpha   90.00
_cell.angle_beta   90.00
_cell.angle_gamma   90.00
#
_symmetry.space_group_name_H-M   'P 1'
#
loop_
_entity.id
_entity.type
_entity.pdbx_description
1 polymer ?
#
loop_
_entity_poly.entity_id
_entity_poly.type
_entity_poly.pdbx_seq_one_letter_code
_entity_poly.pdbx_strand_id
1 'polypeptide(L)'
;MRIFTKLPLGVAAAALIATSSPVFAQGKADRARAAVAEARARVDTAAQLAPEGEVSRYQVEAKAALRSAEENLARMSKDQAIATANEASRLADLAIAASQRAQARATDRAAARADVEASRRADAESAAASAQADAAAANARAEAAADSARAAQAEAAAARAAQAAPVTVTTETVKTTAATAPRTVTRTAARKPVAKRKVVRTVKRSTPVRAAAVTERTKTTVTTQR
;
A
#
# COMPACT_ATOMS: atom_id res chain seq x y z
N MET A 1 23.92 18.88 23.66
CA MET A 1 24.95 19.86 23.26
C MET A 1 26.25 19.13 22.98
N ARG A 2 26.63 18.99 21.71
CA ARG A 2 28.01 18.70 21.29
C ARG A 2 28.28 19.53 20.04
N ILE A 3 29.06 20.57 20.25
CA ILE A 3 29.59 21.49 19.25
C ILE A 3 30.95 20.91 18.86
N PHE A 4 31.19 20.61 17.58
CA PHE A 4 32.52 20.73 17.00
C PHE A 4 32.42 21.12 15.52
N THR A 5 32.86 22.35 15.32
CA THR A 5 33.20 23.12 14.13
C THR A 5 34.03 22.35 13.10
N LYS A 6 33.75 22.55 11.80
CA LYS A 6 34.69 22.94 10.71
C LYS A 6 34.05 22.80 9.31
N LEU A 7 33.61 23.93 8.73
CA LEU A 7 33.85 24.25 7.31
C LEU A 7 35.24 24.90 7.22
N PRO A 8 35.90 25.06 6.03
CA PRO A 8 35.49 24.73 4.66
C PRO A 8 36.55 23.93 3.88
N LEU A 9 36.15 23.13 2.90
CA LEU A 9 37.08 22.69 1.85
C LEU A 9 36.50 23.09 0.49
N GLY A 10 37.04 24.18 -0.03
CA GLY A 10 36.84 24.58 -1.41
C GLY A 10 37.40 23.50 -2.32
N VAL A 11 36.56 22.96 -3.19
CA VAL A 11 37.02 22.26 -4.38
C VAL A 11 36.94 23.27 -5.51
N ALA A 12 38.07 23.95 -5.73
CA ALA A 12 38.38 24.60 -6.98
C ALA A 12 38.50 23.49 -8.04
N ALA A 13 37.39 23.16 -8.69
CA ALA A 13 37.37 22.18 -9.77
C ALA A 13 37.77 22.87 -11.07
N ALA A 14 39.01 22.56 -11.46
CA ALA A 14 39.53 22.55 -12.82
C ALA A 14 39.55 23.88 -13.57
N ALA A 15 40.78 24.41 -13.66
CA ALA A 15 41.24 25.21 -14.77
C ALA A 15 40.55 24.77 -16.08
N LEU A 16 39.72 25.67 -16.62
CA LEU A 16 39.52 25.79 -18.05
C LEU A 16 40.90 26.04 -18.65
N ILE A 17 41.63 24.95 -18.93
CA ILE A 17 42.66 24.97 -19.95
C ILE A 17 41.88 25.24 -21.23
N ALA A 18 41.74 26.52 -21.53
CA ALA A 18 41.57 26.99 -22.89
C ALA A 18 42.82 26.49 -23.64
N THR A 19 42.75 25.24 -24.12
CA THR A 19 43.51 24.82 -25.29
C THR A 19 42.91 25.58 -26.46
N SER A 20 43.19 26.89 -26.49
CA SER A 20 43.43 27.63 -27.70
C SER A 20 44.60 26.93 -28.38
N SER A 21 44.32 25.78 -28.99
CA SER A 21 45.31 25.11 -29.82
C SER A 21 45.74 26.12 -30.87
N PRO A 22 47.06 26.28 -31.01
CA PRO A 22 47.66 27.50 -31.51
C PRO A 22 47.31 27.69 -32.98
N VAL A 23 47.27 28.96 -33.37
CA VAL A 23 47.29 29.44 -34.75
C VAL A 23 48.65 29.08 -35.39
N PHE A 24 48.97 27.79 -35.49
CA PHE A 24 50.16 27.24 -36.15
C PHE A 24 49.90 25.90 -36.86
N ALA A 25 48.65 25.62 -37.27
CA ALA A 25 48.44 24.71 -38.39
C ALA A 25 48.84 25.46 -39.67
N GLN A 26 50.08 25.27 -40.13
CA GLN A 26 50.70 25.97 -41.26
C GLN A 26 49.99 25.78 -42.63
N GLY A 27 48.88 25.04 -42.69
CA GLY A 27 48.01 24.96 -43.87
C GLY A 27 46.56 24.60 -43.55
N LYS A 28 45.64 24.99 -44.45
CA LYS A 28 44.21 24.62 -44.38
C LYS A 28 43.98 23.11 -44.29
N ALA A 29 44.88 22.30 -44.86
CA ALA A 29 44.78 20.84 -44.85
C ALA A 29 44.95 20.27 -43.44
N ASP A 30 45.92 20.77 -42.68
CA ASP A 30 46.19 20.29 -41.32
C ASP A 30 45.10 20.74 -40.35
N ARG A 31 44.54 21.93 -40.56
CA ARG A 31 43.34 22.39 -39.84
C ARG A 31 42.14 21.47 -40.09
N ALA A 32 41.91 21.07 -41.33
CA ALA A 32 40.82 20.15 -41.66
C ALA A 32 41.02 18.76 -41.04
N ARG A 33 42.24 18.23 -41.07
CA ARG A 33 42.59 16.96 -40.39
C ARG A 33 42.37 17.05 -38.88
N ALA A 34 42.81 18.14 -38.25
CA ALA A 34 42.63 18.37 -36.83
C ALA A 34 41.15 18.44 -36.44
N ALA A 35 40.33 19.16 -37.23
CA ALA A 35 38.88 19.27 -36.99
C ALA A 35 38.17 17.91 -37.10
N VAL A 36 38.50 17.10 -38.12
CA VAL A 36 37.94 15.75 -38.28
C VAL A 36 38.38 14.83 -37.13
N ALA A 37 39.64 14.91 -36.71
CA ALA A 37 40.14 14.12 -35.58
C ALA A 37 39.43 14.48 -34.27
N GLU A 38 39.21 15.78 -34.01
CA GLU A 38 38.45 16.24 -32.85
C GLU A 38 36.99 15.76 -32.90
N ALA A 39 36.32 15.92 -34.05
CA ALA A 39 34.96 15.46 -34.25
C ALA A 39 34.83 13.95 -34.02
N ARG A 40 35.80 13.17 -34.49
CA ARG A 40 35.85 11.72 -34.26
C ARG A 40 35.95 11.38 -32.77
N ALA A 41 36.86 12.02 -32.04
CA ALA A 41 37.01 11.81 -30.60
C ALA A 41 35.71 12.12 -29.83
N ARG A 42 35.00 13.20 -30.22
CA ARG A 42 33.70 13.56 -29.61
C ARG A 42 32.60 12.56 -29.95
N VAL A 43 32.51 12.10 -31.20
CA VAL A 43 31.55 11.08 -31.63
C VAL A 43 31.79 9.75 -30.92
N ASP A 44 33.05 9.36 -30.74
CA ASP A 44 33.43 8.15 -30.01
C ASP A 44 33.07 8.28 -28.51
N THR A 45 33.34 9.44 -27.90
CA THR A 45 32.92 9.74 -26.52
C THR A 45 31.39 9.67 -26.37
N ALA A 46 30.65 10.25 -27.31
CA ALA A 46 29.19 10.18 -27.34
C ALA A 46 28.69 8.73 -27.47
N ALA A 47 29.43 7.86 -28.16
CA ALA A 47 29.09 6.45 -28.28
C ALA A 47 29.37 5.64 -27.01
N GLN A 48 30.43 5.97 -26.27
CA GLN A 48 30.74 5.33 -24.99
C GLN A 48 29.75 5.71 -23.87
N LEU A 49 29.18 6.91 -23.94
CA LEU A 49 28.21 7.39 -22.94
C LEU A 49 26.76 6.95 -23.22
N ALA A 50 26.50 6.36 -24.39
CA ALA A 50 25.17 5.89 -24.74
C ALA A 50 24.76 4.71 -23.83
N PRO A 51 23.55 4.72 -23.24
CA PRO A 51 23.04 3.55 -22.52
C PRO A 51 22.95 2.33 -23.45
N GLU A 52 23.16 1.12 -22.90
CA GLU A 52 23.06 -0.10 -23.71
C GLU A 52 21.71 -0.20 -24.42
N GLY A 53 21.74 -0.30 -25.75
CA GLY A 53 20.55 -0.44 -26.60
C GLY A 53 19.84 0.87 -26.98
N GLU A 54 20.24 2.03 -26.46
CA GLU A 54 19.60 3.31 -26.78
C GLU A 54 20.54 4.22 -27.58
N VAL A 55 20.33 4.27 -28.90
CA VAL A 55 21.08 5.16 -29.80
C VAL A 55 20.30 6.46 -30.00
N SER A 56 20.88 7.58 -29.57
CA SER A 56 20.26 8.89 -29.75
C SER A 56 20.23 9.29 -31.23
N ARG A 57 19.16 9.97 -31.68
CA ARG A 57 19.08 10.55 -33.03
C ARG A 57 20.30 11.43 -33.34
N TYR A 58 20.75 12.23 -32.37
CA TYR A 58 21.93 13.08 -32.53
C TYR A 58 23.21 12.28 -32.74
N GLN A 59 23.32 11.08 -32.17
CA GLN A 59 24.48 10.21 -32.36
C GLN A 59 24.52 9.64 -33.79
N VAL A 60 23.36 9.28 -34.36
CA VAL A 60 23.25 8.84 -35.75
C VAL A 60 23.62 9.98 -36.70
N GLU A 61 23.07 11.18 -36.46
CA GLU A 61 23.36 12.37 -37.26
C GLU A 61 24.84 12.78 -37.14
N ALA A 62 25.44 12.73 -35.96
CA ALA A 62 26.87 13.02 -35.75
C ALA A 62 27.77 12.05 -36.51
N LYS A 63 27.46 10.74 -36.48
CA LYS A 63 28.19 9.72 -37.26
C LYS A 63 28.02 9.90 -38.77
N ALA A 64 26.87 10.38 -39.24
CA ALA A 64 26.66 10.70 -40.65
C ALA A 64 27.46 11.94 -41.08
N ALA A 65 27.43 13.00 -40.26
CA ALA A 65 28.19 14.23 -40.50
C ALA A 65 29.70 13.97 -40.48
N LEU A 66 30.20 13.11 -39.57
CA LEU A 66 31.62 12.72 -39.53
C LEU A 66 32.06 12.02 -40.82
N ARG A 67 31.27 11.06 -41.32
CA ARG A 67 31.55 10.40 -42.61
C ARG A 67 31.60 11.40 -43.76
N SER A 68 30.66 12.35 -43.80
CA SER A 68 30.67 13.42 -44.80
C SER A 68 31.92 14.32 -44.67
N ALA A 69 32.38 14.62 -43.45
CA ALA A 69 33.60 15.38 -43.22
C ALA A 69 34.86 14.64 -43.70
N GLU A 70 34.93 13.32 -43.46
CA GLU A 70 36.01 12.47 -43.96
C GLU A 70 36.02 12.41 -45.50
N GLU A 71 34.85 12.30 -46.14
CA GLU A 71 34.72 12.34 -47.60
C GLU A 71 35.15 13.70 -48.19
N ASN A 72 34.74 14.80 -47.56
CA ASN A 72 35.15 16.15 -47.99
C ASN A 72 36.66 16.35 -47.85
N LEU A 73 37.27 15.77 -46.80
CA LEU A 73 38.72 15.80 -46.61
C LEU A 73 39.43 14.98 -47.69
N ALA A 74 38.91 13.79 -48.04
CA ALA A 74 39.44 12.94 -49.10
C ALA A 74 39.36 13.61 -50.49
N ARG A 75 38.31 14.40 -50.73
CA ARG A 75 38.13 15.21 -51.96
C ARG A 75 38.93 16.52 -51.96
N MET A 76 39.75 16.77 -50.94
CA MET A 76 40.50 18.02 -50.71
C MET A 76 39.62 19.28 -50.54
N SER A 77 38.32 19.12 -50.26
CA SER A 77 37.38 20.19 -49.94
C SER A 77 37.53 20.65 -48.49
N LYS A 78 38.69 21.25 -48.16
CA LYS A 78 39.13 21.55 -46.78
C LYS A 78 38.14 22.41 -46.00
N ASP A 79 37.58 23.45 -46.60
CA ASP A 79 36.65 24.35 -45.93
C ASP A 79 35.31 23.65 -45.62
N GLN A 80 34.82 22.80 -46.54
CA GLN A 80 33.63 21.97 -46.30
C GLN A 80 33.88 20.88 -45.26
N ALA A 81 35.06 20.26 -45.26
CA ALA A 81 35.46 19.28 -44.25
C ALA A 81 35.49 19.89 -42.84
N ILE A 82 36.00 21.11 -42.69
CA ILE A 82 35.98 21.83 -41.41
C ILE A 82 34.55 22.12 -40.96
N ALA A 83 33.69 22.65 -41.85
CA ALA A 83 32.32 22.98 -41.52
C ALA A 83 31.51 21.73 -41.10
N THR A 84 31.65 20.63 -41.85
CA THR A 84 30.97 19.36 -41.55
C THR A 84 31.53 18.68 -40.29
N ALA A 85 32.83 18.76 -40.04
CA ALA A 85 33.43 18.28 -38.79
C ALA A 85 32.92 19.06 -37.57
N ASN A 86 32.82 20.39 -37.66
CA ASN A 86 32.26 21.20 -36.58
C ASN A 86 30.80 20.86 -36.29
N GLU A 87 30.01 20.59 -37.33
CA GLU A 87 28.62 20.13 -37.18
C GLU A 87 28.55 18.76 -36.52
N ALA A 88 29.42 17.82 -36.91
CA ALA A 88 29.54 16.52 -36.25
C ALA A 88 29.89 16.66 -34.76
N SER A 89 30.84 17.54 -34.41
CA SER A 89 31.19 17.86 -33.02
C SER A 89 30.00 18.41 -32.24
N ARG A 90 29.25 19.36 -32.81
CA ARG A 90 28.06 19.94 -32.18
C ARG A 90 26.97 18.89 -31.91
N LEU A 91 26.72 18.02 -32.88
CA LEU A 91 25.75 16.92 -32.74
C LEU A 91 26.22 15.88 -31.70
N ALA A 92 27.52 15.60 -31.64
CA ALA A 92 28.09 14.73 -30.61
C ALA A 92 27.91 15.32 -29.21
N ASP A 93 28.16 16.61 -29.01
CA ASP A 93 27.93 17.29 -27.72
C ASP A 93 26.45 17.23 -27.29
N LEU A 94 25.52 17.41 -28.25
CA LEU A 94 24.09 17.24 -27.99
C LEU A 94 23.73 15.81 -27.59
N ALA A 95 24.34 14.81 -28.24
CA ALA A 95 24.17 13.41 -27.89
C ALA A 95 24.70 13.10 -26.47
N ILE A 96 25.86 13.66 -26.10
CA ILE A 96 26.44 13.54 -24.75
C ILE A 96 25.49 14.14 -23.71
N ALA A 97 25.04 15.38 -23.92
CA ALA A 97 24.12 16.04 -23.00
C ALA A 97 22.78 15.30 -22.88
N ALA A 98 22.25 14.76 -23.98
CA ALA A 98 21.04 13.93 -23.96
C ALA A 98 21.26 12.65 -23.15
N SER A 99 22.40 11.98 -23.32
CA SER A 99 22.74 10.74 -22.60
C SER A 99 22.88 10.98 -21.10
N GLN A 100 23.57 12.05 -20.69
CA GLN A 100 23.68 12.43 -19.27
C GLN A 100 22.32 12.71 -18.64
N ARG A 101 21.41 13.42 -19.35
CA ARG A 101 20.05 13.64 -18.88
C ARG A 101 19.24 12.35 -18.78
N ALA A 102 19.42 11.43 -19.73
CA ALA A 102 18.76 10.13 -19.69
C ALA A 102 19.22 9.32 -18.47
N GLN A 103 20.53 9.30 -18.19
CA GLN A 103 21.11 8.65 -17.00
C GLN A 103 20.57 9.25 -15.71
N ALA A 104 20.57 10.58 -15.56
CA ALA A 104 20.01 11.24 -14.38
C ALA A 104 18.52 10.91 -14.16
N ARG A 105 17.73 10.89 -15.24
CA ARG A 105 16.31 10.46 -15.16
C ARG A 105 16.17 8.99 -14.79
N ALA A 106 17.07 8.13 -15.24
CA ALA A 106 17.05 6.72 -14.89
C ALA A 106 17.36 6.51 -13.39
N THR A 107 18.34 7.24 -12.85
CA THR A 107 18.66 7.20 -11.41
C THR A 107 17.50 7.73 -10.56
N ASP A 108 16.87 8.83 -10.96
CA ASP A 108 15.71 9.39 -10.24
C ASP A 108 14.53 8.41 -10.23
N ARG A 109 14.27 7.74 -11.37
CA ARG A 109 13.23 6.71 -11.47
C ARG A 109 13.56 5.49 -10.61
N ALA A 110 14.83 5.09 -10.53
CA ALA A 110 15.24 3.98 -9.68
C ALA A 110 15.03 4.30 -8.20
N ALA A 111 15.37 5.52 -7.76
CA ALA A 111 15.12 5.99 -6.40
C ALA A 111 13.62 6.02 -6.08
N ALA A 112 12.80 6.61 -6.96
CA ALA A 112 11.35 6.65 -6.77
C ALA A 112 10.71 5.25 -6.70
N ARG A 113 11.23 4.28 -7.46
CA ARG A 113 10.79 2.88 -7.38
C ARG A 113 11.14 2.25 -6.04
N ALA A 114 12.36 2.49 -5.55
CA ALA A 114 12.79 1.99 -4.24
C ALA A 114 11.90 2.52 -3.11
N ASP A 115 11.52 3.80 -3.15
CA ASP A 115 10.62 4.41 -2.16
C ASP A 115 9.23 3.77 -2.18
N VAL A 116 8.66 3.55 -3.37
CA VAL A 116 7.36 2.89 -3.53
C VAL A 116 7.43 1.44 -3.03
N GLU A 117 8.50 0.72 -3.31
CA GLU A 117 8.70 -0.64 -2.81
C GLU A 117 8.85 -0.67 -1.28
N ALA A 118 9.58 0.27 -0.70
CA ALA A 118 9.71 0.39 0.75
C ALA A 118 8.36 0.67 1.42
N SER A 119 7.56 1.59 0.89
CA SER A 119 6.21 1.87 1.38
C SER A 119 5.32 0.63 1.33
N ARG A 120 5.33 -0.10 0.19
CA ARG A 120 4.55 -1.33 0.04
C ARG A 120 4.93 -2.41 1.04
N ARG A 121 6.21 -2.52 1.38
CA ARG A 121 6.68 -3.47 2.42
C ARG A 121 6.16 -3.08 3.79
N ALA A 122 6.25 -1.79 4.16
CA ALA A 122 5.72 -1.29 5.41
C ALA A 122 4.19 -1.50 5.54
N ASP A 123 3.45 -1.23 4.46
CA ASP A 123 2.00 -1.46 4.43
C ASP A 123 1.65 -2.94 4.60
N ALA A 124 2.39 -3.83 3.94
CA ALA A 124 2.21 -5.28 4.05
C ALA A 124 2.52 -5.79 5.46
N GLU A 125 3.59 -5.30 6.09
CA GLU A 125 3.95 -5.63 7.47
C GLU A 125 2.88 -5.16 8.45
N SER A 126 2.37 -3.94 8.28
CA SER A 126 1.29 -3.41 9.11
C SER A 126 0.00 -4.23 8.96
N ALA A 127 -0.38 -4.58 7.73
CA ALA A 127 -1.54 -5.42 7.48
C ALA A 127 -1.40 -6.83 8.10
N ALA A 128 -0.19 -7.42 8.02
CA ALA A 128 0.09 -8.70 8.64
C ALA A 128 -0.02 -8.64 10.17
N ALA A 129 0.51 -7.58 10.80
CA ALA A 129 0.40 -7.38 12.24
C ALA A 129 -1.05 -7.19 12.70
N SER A 130 -1.85 -6.42 11.96
CA SER A 130 -3.28 -6.25 12.23
C SER A 130 -4.04 -7.58 12.12
N ALA A 131 -3.77 -8.36 11.07
CA ALA A 131 -4.40 -9.68 10.89
C ALA A 131 -4.07 -10.65 12.04
N GLN A 132 -2.82 -10.63 12.53
CA GLN A 132 -2.40 -11.43 13.69
C GLN A 132 -3.12 -11.00 14.97
N ALA A 133 -3.26 -9.69 15.21
CA ALA A 133 -3.99 -9.17 16.36
C ALA A 133 -5.48 -9.54 16.31
N ASP A 134 -6.11 -9.44 15.14
CA ASP A 134 -7.51 -9.82 14.94
C ASP A 134 -7.73 -11.32 15.17
N ALA A 135 -6.81 -12.17 14.68
CA ALA A 135 -6.84 -13.61 14.92
C ALA A 135 -6.70 -13.94 16.41
N ALA A 136 -5.77 -13.29 17.13
CA ALA A 136 -5.62 -13.47 18.57
C ALA A 136 -6.89 -13.04 19.33
N ALA A 137 -7.50 -11.90 18.97
CA ALA A 137 -8.74 -11.43 19.57
C ALA A 137 -9.95 -12.34 19.25
N ALA A 138 -9.99 -12.95 18.07
CA ALA A 138 -10.99 -13.95 17.73
C ALA A 138 -10.82 -15.23 18.56
N ASN A 139 -9.59 -15.72 18.72
CA ASN A 139 -9.30 -16.91 19.52
C ASN A 139 -9.66 -16.70 20.99
N ALA A 140 -9.29 -15.56 21.58
CA ALA A 140 -9.65 -15.23 22.96
C ALA A 140 -11.18 -15.19 23.18
N ARG A 141 -11.94 -14.66 22.20
CA ARG A 141 -13.42 -14.68 22.26
C ARG A 141 -13.99 -16.09 22.14
N ALA A 142 -13.37 -16.95 21.32
CA ALA A 142 -13.77 -18.34 21.18
C ALA A 142 -13.54 -19.13 22.47
N GLU A 143 -12.39 -18.92 23.14
CA GLU A 143 -12.09 -19.52 24.44
C GLU A 143 -13.08 -19.08 25.52
N ALA A 144 -13.35 -17.78 25.63
CA ALA A 144 -14.33 -17.25 26.57
C ALA A 144 -15.75 -17.80 26.33
N ALA A 145 -16.15 -17.96 25.06
CA ALA A 145 -17.42 -18.58 24.70
C ALA A 145 -17.46 -20.07 25.06
N ALA A 146 -16.36 -20.81 24.87
CA ALA A 146 -16.25 -22.20 25.26
C ALA A 146 -16.36 -22.39 26.78
N ASP A 147 -15.70 -21.52 27.56
CA ASP A 147 -15.79 -21.56 29.02
C ASP A 147 -17.17 -21.19 29.54
N SER A 148 -17.81 -20.18 28.95
CA SER A 148 -19.21 -19.84 29.26
C SER A 148 -20.16 -21.00 28.95
N ALA A 149 -19.97 -21.70 27.82
CA ALA A 149 -20.76 -22.87 27.48
C ALA A 149 -20.56 -24.04 28.47
N ARG A 150 -19.32 -24.29 28.92
CA ARG A 150 -19.03 -25.30 29.96
C ARG A 150 -19.69 -24.95 31.29
N ALA A 151 -19.63 -23.68 31.70
CA ALA A 151 -20.28 -23.20 32.92
C ALA A 151 -21.81 -23.39 32.86
N ALA A 152 -22.43 -23.01 31.74
CA ALA A 152 -23.87 -23.20 31.52
C ALA A 152 -24.28 -24.68 31.53
N GLN A 153 -23.44 -25.57 30.98
CA GLN A 153 -23.68 -27.02 31.04
C GLN A 153 -23.61 -27.56 32.47
N ALA A 154 -22.64 -27.09 33.27
CA ALA A 154 -22.50 -27.48 34.67
C ALA A 154 -23.70 -26.99 35.51
N GLU A 155 -24.14 -25.75 35.31
CA GLU A 155 -25.32 -25.20 35.97
C GLU A 155 -26.61 -25.97 35.58
N ALA A 156 -26.78 -26.28 34.29
CA ALA A 156 -27.90 -27.08 33.83
C ALA A 156 -27.88 -28.52 34.40
N ALA A 157 -26.70 -29.13 34.58
CA ALA A 157 -26.56 -30.43 35.23
C ALA A 157 -26.91 -30.36 36.72
N ALA A 158 -26.47 -29.32 37.43
CA ALA A 158 -26.80 -29.08 38.83
C ALA A 158 -28.31 -28.87 39.04
N ALA A 159 -28.95 -28.08 38.17
CA ALA A 159 -30.40 -27.87 38.21
C ALA A 159 -31.20 -29.17 38.00
N ARG A 160 -30.74 -30.06 37.10
CA ARG A 160 -31.36 -31.39 36.92
C ARG A 160 -31.18 -32.29 38.14
N ALA A 161 -30.01 -32.28 38.77
CA ALA A 161 -29.76 -33.06 39.98
C ALA A 161 -30.65 -32.61 41.15
N ALA A 162 -30.86 -31.30 41.31
CA ALA A 162 -31.74 -30.75 42.34
C ALA A 162 -33.23 -31.16 42.16
N GLN A 163 -33.70 -31.34 40.93
CA GLN A 163 -35.07 -31.80 40.65
C GLN A 163 -35.30 -33.30 40.91
N ALA A 164 -34.23 -34.11 40.96
CA ALA A 164 -34.31 -35.53 41.23
C ALA A 164 -34.33 -35.88 42.73
N ALA A 165 -34.22 -34.88 43.62
CA ALA A 165 -34.33 -35.10 45.06
C ALA A 165 -35.78 -35.50 45.43
N PRO A 166 -35.99 -36.60 46.18
CA PRO A 166 -37.33 -37.06 46.54
C PRO A 166 -38.04 -36.02 47.40
N VAL A 167 -39.15 -35.49 46.88
CA VAL A 167 -40.07 -34.65 47.65
C VAL A 167 -40.79 -35.54 48.66
N THR A 168 -40.40 -35.48 49.93
CA THR A 168 -41.21 -36.01 51.04
C THR A 168 -42.43 -35.11 51.19
N VAL A 169 -43.55 -35.53 50.59
CA VAL A 169 -44.84 -34.88 50.80
C VAL A 169 -45.37 -35.33 52.16
N THR A 170 -45.22 -34.49 53.18
CA THR A 170 -45.99 -34.63 54.41
C THR A 170 -47.39 -34.10 54.14
N THR A 171 -48.34 -34.98 53.82
CA THR A 171 -49.76 -34.60 53.74
C THR A 171 -50.31 -34.43 55.16
N GLU A 172 -50.33 -33.21 55.68
CA GLU A 172 -51.17 -32.89 56.83
C GLU A 172 -52.63 -32.86 56.37
N THR A 173 -53.42 -33.84 56.84
CA THR A 173 -54.86 -33.88 56.64
C THR A 173 -55.50 -32.92 57.65
N VAL A 174 -55.64 -31.65 57.29
CA VAL A 174 -56.43 -30.70 58.10
C VAL A 174 -57.91 -30.93 57.80
N LYS A 175 -58.60 -31.54 58.76
CA LYS A 175 -60.05 -31.69 58.77
C LYS A 175 -60.69 -30.37 59.20
N THR A 176 -60.93 -29.46 58.25
CA THR A 176 -61.65 -28.21 58.52
C THR A 176 -63.16 -28.46 58.41
N THR A 177 -63.85 -28.45 59.55
CA THR A 177 -65.31 -28.32 59.63
C THR A 177 -65.74 -26.98 59.04
N ALA A 178 -66.61 -27.05 58.02
CA ALA A 178 -67.20 -25.88 57.39
C ALA A 178 -68.19 -25.17 58.33
N ALA A 179 -67.98 -23.87 58.54
CA ALA A 179 -68.98 -22.96 59.08
C ALA A 179 -69.12 -21.76 58.13
N THR A 180 -70.35 -21.56 57.68
CA THR A 180 -70.82 -20.58 56.70
C THR A 180 -70.70 -19.13 57.19
N ALA A 181 -70.19 -18.22 56.34
CA ALA A 181 -70.60 -16.82 56.33
C ALA A 181 -70.35 -16.18 54.94
N PRO A 182 -71.35 -15.53 54.31
CA PRO A 182 -71.16 -14.83 53.04
C PRO A 182 -70.48 -13.47 53.28
N ARG A 183 -69.47 -13.13 52.48
CA ARG A 183 -68.80 -11.83 52.54
C ARG A 183 -68.90 -11.09 51.21
N THR A 184 -69.64 -9.99 51.27
CA THR A 184 -69.91 -8.98 50.25
C THR A 184 -68.62 -8.28 49.83
N VAL A 185 -68.39 -8.10 48.52
CA VAL A 185 -67.31 -7.25 48.00
C VAL A 185 -67.93 -6.03 47.32
N THR A 186 -67.78 -4.87 47.95
CA THR A 186 -68.13 -3.56 47.39
C THR A 186 -66.99 -3.01 46.54
N ARG A 187 -67.39 -2.35 45.46
CA ARG A 187 -66.57 -1.75 44.41
C ARG A 187 -66.13 -0.35 44.84
N THR A 188 -64.87 0.02 44.63
CA THR A 188 -64.46 1.43 44.68
C THR A 188 -63.59 1.78 43.48
N ALA A 189 -64.06 2.77 42.71
CA ALA A 189 -63.37 3.39 41.60
C ALA A 189 -62.86 4.78 42.02
N ALA A 190 -61.64 5.14 41.62
CA ALA A 190 -61.16 6.53 41.48
C ALA A 190 -59.74 6.50 40.90
N ARG A 191 -59.19 7.49 40.18
CA ARG A 191 -59.62 8.60 39.31
C ARG A 191 -58.31 9.07 38.64
N LYS A 192 -58.37 9.55 37.39
CA LYS A 192 -57.25 10.16 36.62
C LYS A 192 -56.81 11.52 37.22
N PRO A 193 -55.57 11.99 36.97
CA PRO A 193 -55.41 13.10 35.99
C PRO A 193 -54.09 13.05 35.16
N VAL A 194 -54.14 13.25 33.82
CA VAL A 194 -53.89 14.45 32.97
C VAL A 194 -52.43 14.68 32.50
N ALA A 195 -52.28 14.38 31.20
CA ALA A 195 -51.37 14.82 30.12
C ALA A 195 -50.14 15.74 30.34
N LYS A 196 -49.05 15.41 29.62
CA LYS A 196 -48.35 16.35 28.70
C LYS A 196 -47.87 15.63 27.43
N ARG A 197 -48.09 16.26 26.28
CA ARG A 197 -47.72 15.81 24.93
C ARG A 197 -46.43 16.54 24.53
N LYS A 198 -45.39 15.83 24.07
CA LYS A 198 -44.34 16.43 23.23
C LYS A 198 -43.85 15.44 22.18
N VAL A 199 -43.71 15.99 20.98
CA VAL A 199 -43.39 15.40 19.69
C VAL A 199 -41.88 15.07 19.62
N VAL A 200 -41.48 14.05 18.84
CA VAL A 200 -40.52 14.18 17.70
C VAL A 200 -39.89 12.83 17.29
N ARG A 201 -39.83 12.67 15.95
CA ARG A 201 -39.05 11.78 15.07
C ARG A 201 -39.37 10.28 15.05
N THR A 202 -40.14 9.94 14.02
CA THR A 202 -40.09 8.67 13.30
C THR A 202 -38.65 8.40 12.83
N VAL A 203 -37.98 7.44 13.46
CA VAL A 203 -36.81 6.78 12.89
C VAL A 203 -37.31 5.51 12.23
N LYS A 204 -37.27 5.45 10.89
CA LYS A 204 -37.45 4.19 10.17
C LYS A 204 -36.25 3.31 10.50
N ARG A 205 -36.41 2.39 11.45
CA ARG A 205 -35.45 1.31 11.71
C ARG A 205 -36.02 0.07 11.03
N SER A 206 -35.37 -0.36 9.94
CA SER A 206 -35.61 -1.67 9.35
C SER A 206 -35.15 -2.72 10.37
N THR A 207 -36.10 -3.42 10.95
CA THR A 207 -35.83 -4.62 11.75
C THR A 207 -35.60 -5.78 10.79
N PRO A 208 -34.53 -6.57 10.92
CA PRO A 208 -34.44 -7.85 10.22
C PRO A 208 -35.55 -8.77 10.73
N VAL A 209 -36.29 -9.35 9.79
CA VAL A 209 -37.34 -10.34 10.06
C VAL A 209 -36.71 -11.56 10.71
N ARG A 210 -37.14 -11.86 11.93
CA ARG A 210 -36.74 -13.05 12.68
C ARG A 210 -37.26 -14.29 11.93
N ALA A 211 -36.35 -15.15 11.48
CA ALA A 211 -36.70 -16.45 10.93
C ALA A 211 -37.46 -17.28 11.97
N ALA A 212 -38.55 -17.92 11.55
CA ALA A 212 -39.34 -18.82 12.37
C ALA A 212 -38.49 -20.04 12.77
N ALA A 213 -38.45 -20.34 14.07
CA ALA A 213 -37.84 -21.56 14.57
C ALA A 213 -38.72 -22.75 14.17
N VAL A 214 -38.17 -23.66 13.36
CA VAL A 214 -38.77 -24.97 13.09
C VAL A 214 -38.58 -25.83 14.33
N THR A 215 -39.68 -26.23 14.97
CA THR A 215 -39.67 -27.21 16.05
C THR A 215 -39.90 -28.60 15.47
N GLU A 216 -38.84 -29.38 15.33
CA GLU A 216 -38.96 -30.81 15.04
C GLU A 216 -39.31 -31.57 16.35
N ARG A 217 -40.46 -32.25 16.36
CA ARG A 217 -40.82 -33.21 17.40
C ARG A 217 -40.33 -34.59 16.99
N THR A 218 -39.32 -35.10 17.67
CA THR A 218 -38.95 -36.52 17.58
C THR A 218 -39.80 -37.31 18.60
N LYS A 219 -40.58 -38.27 18.12
CA LYS A 219 -41.35 -39.20 18.96
C LYS A 219 -40.66 -40.56 18.94
N THR A 220 -40.05 -40.96 20.04
CA THR A 220 -39.49 -42.31 20.20
C THR A 220 -40.50 -43.17 20.94
N THR A 221 -40.91 -44.29 20.34
CA THR A 221 -41.78 -45.28 20.99
C THR A 221 -40.90 -46.44 21.44
N VAL A 222 -40.93 -46.77 22.73
CA VAL A 222 -40.23 -47.93 23.29
C VAL A 222 -41.26 -49.00 23.61
N THR A 223 -41.14 -50.16 22.97
CA THR A 223 -41.93 -51.35 23.27
C THR A 223 -41.04 -52.34 24.00
N THR A 224 -41.35 -52.60 25.27
CA THR A 224 -40.69 -53.65 26.04
C THR A 224 -41.52 -54.92 25.93
N GLN A 225 -40.94 -55.99 25.38
CA GLN A 225 -41.53 -57.34 25.42
C GLN A 225 -41.06 -58.04 26.69
N ARG A 226 -42.00 -58.72 27.37
CA ARG A 226 -41.73 -59.62 28.49
C ARG A 226 -41.42 -61.02 27.99
#